data_AF-A0A081N7R8-F1
#
_entry.id   AF-A0A081N7R8-F1
#
_cell.length_a   1.000
_cell.length_b   1.000
_cell.length_c   1.000
_cell.angle_alpha   90.00
_cell.angle_beta   90.00
_cell.angle_gamma   90.00
#
_symmetry.space_group_name_H-M   'P 1'
#
loop_
_entity.id
_entity.type
_entity.pdbx_description
1 polymer ?
#
loop_
_entity_poly.entity_id
_entity_poly.type
_entity_poly.pdbx_seq_one_letter_code
_entity_poly.pdbx_strand_id
1 'polypeptide(L)' 'METIGSRITQLRKAKGWSQSHLAGVIEICTDTKITQQSIQQIESGETKNPRHLEDFATALDVSEKYLRFGED' A
#
# COMPACT_ATOMS: atom_id res chain seq x y z
N MET A 1 17.49 1.66 3.32
CA MET A 1 16.54 1.61 4.46
C MET A 1 15.18 1.29 3.86
N GLU A 2 14.56 0.18 4.26
CA GLU A 2 13.21 -0.13 3.77
C GLU A 2 12.18 0.80 4.41
N THR A 3 11.27 1.32 3.58
CA THR A 3 10.17 2.19 3.99
C THR A 3 8.83 1.49 3.76
N ILE A 4 7.76 2.05 4.34
CA ILE A 4 6.39 1.64 4.03
C ILE A 4 6.13 1.67 2.52
N GLY A 5 6.53 2.76 1.87
CA GLY A 5 6.41 2.93 0.42
C GLY A 5 7.16 1.87 -0.38
N SER A 6 8.39 1.50 0.03
CA SER A 6 9.15 0.46 -0.67
C SER A 6 8.51 -0.92 -0.52
N ARG A 7 7.97 -1.25 0.66
CA ARG A 7 7.27 -2.54 0.89
C ARG A 7 5.97 -2.64 0.10
N ILE A 8 5.15 -1.58 0.10
CA ILE A 8 3.93 -1.51 -0.73
C ILE A 8 4.30 -1.68 -2.22
N THR A 9 5.34 -1.00 -2.69
CA THR A 9 5.81 -1.11 -4.08
C THR A 9 6.19 -2.54 -4.44
N GLN A 10 6.95 -3.21 -3.57
CA GLN A 10 7.40 -4.59 -3.79
C GLN A 10 6.23 -5.57 -3.83
N LEU A 11 5.33 -5.53 -2.84
CA LEU A 11 4.15 -6.40 -2.78
C LEU A 11 3.22 -6.20 -3.98
N ARG A 12 2.92 -4.94 -4.33
CA ARG A 12 2.10 -4.61 -5.49
C ARG A 12 2.71 -5.15 -6.79
N LYS A 13 4.02 -4.95 -6.99
CA LYS A 13 4.73 -5.45 -8.17
C LYS A 13 4.82 -6.98 -8.20
N ALA A 14 4.96 -7.64 -7.05
CA ALA A 14 4.95 -9.10 -6.96
C ALA A 14 3.61 -9.70 -7.41
N LYS A 15 2.50 -8.97 -7.21
CA LYS A 15 1.17 -9.33 -7.74
C LYS A 15 0.93 -8.88 -9.20
N GLY A 16 1.90 -8.20 -9.83
CA GLY A 16 1.77 -7.69 -11.20
C GLY A 16 0.85 -6.47 -11.34
N TRP A 17 0.55 -5.79 -10.24
CA TRP A 17 -0.44 -4.70 -10.22
C TRP A 17 0.19 -3.35 -10.55
N SER A 18 -0.55 -2.49 -11.26
CA SER A 18 -0.27 -1.05 -11.33
C SER A 18 -0.72 -0.36 -10.04
N GLN A 19 -0.30 0.88 -9.81
CA GLN A 19 -0.80 1.68 -8.68
C GLN A 19 -2.32 1.91 -8.79
N SER A 20 -2.85 2.12 -10.00
CA SER A 20 -4.30 2.24 -10.23
C SER A 20 -5.05 0.93 -9.95
N HIS A 21 -4.44 -0.21 -10.23
CA HIS A 21 -5.01 -1.51 -9.88
C HIS A 21 -5.08 -1.65 -8.35
N LEU A 22 -3.99 -1.35 -7.62
CA LEU A 22 -3.99 -1.37 -6.15
C LEU A 22 -5.07 -0.46 -5.56
N ALA A 23 -5.22 0.77 -6.08
CA ALA A 23 -6.31 1.67 -5.69
C ALA A 23 -7.70 1.01 -5.84
N GLY A 24 -7.95 0.35 -6.97
CA GLY A 24 -9.19 -0.39 -7.20
C GLY A 24 -9.38 -1.56 -6.24
N VAL A 25 -8.34 -2.33 -5.93
CA VAL A 25 -8.44 -3.43 -4.94
C VAL A 25 -8.79 -2.89 -3.56
N ILE A 26 -8.14 -1.80 -3.13
CA ILE A 26 -8.43 -1.18 -1.83
C ILE A 26 -9.91 -0.74 -1.77
N GLU A 27 -10.40 -0.07 -2.81
CA GLU A 27 -11.81 0.36 -2.88
C GLU A 27 -12.78 -0.84 -2.84
N ILE A 28 -12.46 -1.94 -3.53
CA ILE A 28 -13.26 -3.18 -3.52
C ILE A 28 -13.24 -3.87 -2.15
N CYS A 29 -12.09 -3.90 -1.47
CA CYS A 29 -11.90 -4.67 -0.24
C CYS A 29 -12.35 -3.94 1.03
N THR A 30 -12.27 -2.60 1.07
CA THR A 30 -12.40 -1.85 2.33
C THR A 30 -13.30 -0.62 2.29
N ASP A 31 -14.02 -0.39 1.18
CA ASP A 31 -14.86 0.80 0.95
C ASP A 31 -14.10 2.15 1.06
N THR A 32 -12.77 2.08 1.16
CA THR A 32 -11.89 3.24 1.25
C THR A 32 -11.43 3.62 -0.15
N LYS A 33 -11.80 4.82 -0.58
CA LYS A 33 -11.35 5.35 -1.86
C LYS A 33 -9.93 5.91 -1.75
N ILE A 34 -8.98 5.25 -2.40
CA ILE A 34 -7.60 5.72 -2.54
C ILE A 34 -7.28 5.99 -4.01
N THR A 35 -6.62 7.10 -4.30
CA THR A 35 -6.25 7.44 -5.68
C THR A 35 -4.86 6.91 -6.03
N GLN A 36 -4.60 6.68 -7.33
CA GLN A 36 -3.27 6.33 -7.83
C GLN A 36 -2.21 7.37 -7.42
N GLN A 37 -2.55 8.66 -7.40
CA GLN A 37 -1.66 9.72 -6.95
C GLN A 37 -1.28 9.56 -5.47
N SER A 38 -2.24 9.25 -4.59
CA SER A 38 -1.97 9.02 -3.17
C SER A 38 -1.01 7.84 -2.98
N ILE A 39 -1.21 6.75 -3.73
CA ILE A 39 -0.30 5.59 -3.72
C ILE A 39 1.09 6.01 -4.21
N GLN A 40 1.19 6.80 -5.27
CA GLN A 40 2.47 7.29 -5.78
C GLN A 40 3.22 8.15 -4.75
N GLN A 41 2.53 9.01 -4.00
CA GLN A 41 3.13 9.79 -2.90
C GLN A 41 3.63 8.91 -1.76
N ILE A 42 2.95 7.80 -1.46
CA ILE A 42 3.41 6.84 -0.45
C ILE A 42 4.64 6.09 -0.96
N GLU A 43 4.58 5.55 -2.18
CA GLU A 43 5.67 4.79 -2.80
C GLU A 43 6.93 5.63 -3.05
N SER A 44 6.78 6.92 -3.33
CA SER A 44 7.91 7.87 -3.47
C SER A 44 8.52 8.30 -2.13
N GLY A 45 7.83 8.06 -1.02
CA GLY A 45 8.24 8.48 0.32
C GLY A 45 7.85 9.92 0.68
N GLU A 46 7.08 10.61 -0.18
CA GLU A 46 6.47 11.90 0.13
C GLU A 46 5.48 11.77 1.30
N THR A 47 4.67 10.72 1.28
CA THR A 47 3.83 10.32 2.43
C THR A 47 4.50 9.19 3.19
N LYS A 48 5.07 9.51 4.36
CA LYS A 48 5.77 8.55 5.22
C LYS A 48 4.83 7.73 6.12
N ASN A 49 3.66 8.27 6.44
CA ASN A 49 2.68 7.66 7.34
C ASN A 49 1.27 7.81 6.74
N PRO A 50 0.85 6.89 5.84
CA PRO A 50 -0.50 6.90 5.30
C PRO A 50 -1.54 6.58 6.39
N ARG A 51 -2.68 7.30 6.37
CA ARG A 51 -3.76 7.13 7.36
C ARG A 51 -4.45 5.77 7.27
N HIS A 52 -4.53 5.23 6.05
CA HIS A 52 -5.31 4.05 5.67
C HIS A 52 -4.42 2.82 5.50
N LEU A 53 -3.33 2.70 6.28
CA LEU A 53 -2.34 1.64 6.06
C LEU A 53 -2.90 0.22 6.24
N GLU A 54 -3.87 0.06 7.14
CA GLU A 54 -4.63 -1.18 7.32
C GLU A 54 -5.37 -1.60 6.04
N ASP A 55 -5.89 -0.63 5.27
CA ASP A 55 -6.57 -0.89 4.00
C ASP A 55 -5.59 -1.41 2.94
N PHE A 56 -4.37 -0.87 2.90
CA PHE A 56 -3.29 -1.40 2.06
C PHE A 56 -2.91 -2.82 2.48
N ALA A 57 -2.83 -3.08 3.78
CA ALA A 57 -2.50 -4.39 4.32
C ALA A 57 -3.54 -5.44 3.90
N THR A 58 -4.83 -5.09 4.02
CA THR A 58 -5.95 -5.91 3.56
C THR A 58 -5.87 -6.20 2.07
N ALA A 59 -5.69 -5.18 1.22
CA ALA A 59 -5.61 -5.36 -0.23
C ALA A 59 -4.36 -6.14 -0.69
N LEU A 60 -3.25 -6.01 0.02
CA LEU A 60 -2.00 -6.70 -0.30
C LEU A 60 -1.88 -8.08 0.35
N ASP A 61 -2.85 -8.46 1.19
CA ASP A 61 -2.90 -9.73 1.93
C ASP A 61 -1.68 -9.92 2.86
N VAL A 62 -1.42 -8.90 3.69
CA VAL A 62 -0.34 -8.87 4.69
C VAL A 62 -0.81 -8.16 5.97
N SER A 63 -0.04 -8.22 7.05
CA SER A 63 -0.33 -7.46 8.28
C SER A 63 0.06 -5.97 8.14
N GLU A 64 -0.66 -5.07 8.82
CA GLU A 64 -0.25 -3.65 8.90
C GLU A 64 1.14 -3.53 9.55
N LYS A 65 1.42 -4.39 10.53
CA LYS A 65 2.72 -4.48 11.22
C LYS A 65 3.85 -4.77 10.23
N TYR A 66 3.66 -5.71 9.31
CA TYR A 66 4.63 -5.98 8.25
C TYR A 66 4.86 -4.75 7.37
N LEU A 67 3.81 -4.03 6.99
CA LEU A 67 4.00 -2.79 6.21
C LEU A 67 4.76 -1.72 6.99
N ARG A 68 4.48 -1.54 8.28
CA ARG A 68 5.14 -0.54 9.14
C ARG A 68 6.59 -0.87 9.44
N PHE A 69 6.90 -2.12 9.75
CA PHE A 69 8.18 -2.50 10.37
C PHE A 69 8.97 -3.50 9.53
N GLY A 70 8.33 -4.25 8.64
CA GLY A 70 8.95 -5.37 7.92
C GLY A 70 9.02 -6.66 8.73
N GLU A 71 8.27 -6.73 9.84
CA GLU A 71 8.24 -7.85 10.77
C GLU A 71 6.80 -8.36 10.86
N ASP A 72 6.63 -9.70 10.86
CA ASP A 72 5.37 -10.36 11.24
C ASP A 72 5.44 -10.76 12.72
#